data_AF-A0A3L6QDS8-F1
#
_entry.id   AF-A0A3L6QDS8-F1
#
_cell.length_a   1.000
_cell.length_b   1.000
_cell.length_c   1.000
_cell.angle_alpha   90.00
_cell.angle_beta   90.00
_cell.angle_gamma   90.00
#
_symmetry.space_group_name_H-M   'P 1'
#
loop_
_entity.id
_entity.type
_entity.pdbx_description
1 polymer ?
#
loop_
_entity_poly.entity_id
_entity_poly.type
_entity_poly.pdbx_seq_one_letter_code
_entity_poly.pdbx_strand_id
1 'polypeptide(L)'
;MTELFDTAVTSLLHLPEVLDRLAAADGDRRSGGHHGAHHNGHARVHGLGGGGGGAPVDIVETPGEYAFLLDVPGLSKSDIQVTLEEDRVLVMKGGNNNNGKRKREEEEEDGEGCRYIRLERRASPRSFVRKFRLPEDADAGGIAARCENGVLTVTVKKQPPPEKKTKSVQVTIA
;
A
#
# COMPACT_ATOMS: atom_id res chain seq x y z
N MET A 1 -25.36 -20.07 -22.80
CA MET A 1 -24.74 -19.93 -21.47
C MET A 1 -23.29 -19.55 -21.72
N THR A 2 -23.02 -18.29 -22.06
CA THR A 2 -21.67 -17.70 -22.25
C THR A 2 -21.87 -16.23 -22.65
N GLU A 3 -22.36 -15.40 -21.74
CA GLU A 3 -22.47 -13.94 -21.93
C GLU A 3 -22.43 -13.28 -20.55
N LEU A 4 -21.34 -13.44 -19.79
CA LEU A 4 -21.20 -12.78 -18.46
C LEU A 4 -19.74 -12.48 -18.06
N PHE A 5 -18.76 -12.63 -18.96
CA PHE A 5 -17.34 -12.48 -18.61
C PHE A 5 -16.65 -11.20 -19.12
N ASP A 6 -17.38 -10.24 -19.68
CA ASP A 6 -16.72 -9.14 -20.42
C ASP A 6 -16.85 -7.73 -19.83
N THR A 7 -17.26 -7.57 -18.57
CA THR A 7 -17.40 -6.23 -17.97
C THR A 7 -16.43 -5.95 -16.82
N ALA A 8 -15.75 -6.97 -16.30
CA ALA A 8 -14.77 -6.82 -15.21
C ALA A 8 -13.32 -6.64 -15.72
N VAL A 9 -13.04 -6.96 -16.98
CA VAL A 9 -11.68 -6.91 -17.55
C VAL A 9 -11.31 -5.50 -18.03
N THR A 10 -12.28 -4.69 -18.44
CA THR A 10 -12.03 -3.39 -19.09
C THR A 10 -11.71 -2.24 -18.12
N SER A 11 -11.92 -2.42 -16.81
CA SER A 11 -11.49 -1.42 -15.81
C SER A 11 -10.02 -1.57 -15.38
N LEU A 12 -9.32 -2.60 -15.86
CA LEU A 12 -8.00 -3.01 -15.38
C LEU A 12 -6.83 -2.65 -16.32
N LEU A 13 -7.02 -1.65 -17.20
CA LEU A 13 -5.99 -1.21 -18.17
C LEU A 13 -5.47 0.22 -17.96
N HIS A 14 -5.78 0.88 -16.84
CA HIS A 14 -5.27 2.23 -16.56
C HIS A 14 -4.01 2.26 -15.67
N LEU A 15 -3.43 1.09 -15.34
CA LEU A 15 -2.16 1.03 -14.60
C LEU A 15 -0.98 1.75 -15.29
N PRO A 16 -0.84 1.76 -16.64
CA PRO A 16 0.26 2.49 -17.29
C PRO A 16 0.16 4.01 -17.06
N GLU A 17 -1.05 4.58 -17.13
CA GLU A 17 -1.24 6.03 -17.03
C GLU A 17 -0.96 6.59 -15.64
N VAL A 18 -1.23 5.81 -14.58
CA VAL A 18 -0.94 6.23 -13.20
C VAL A 18 0.57 6.27 -12.94
N LEU A 19 1.32 5.30 -13.48
CA LEU A 19 2.77 5.22 -13.33
C LEU A 19 3.50 6.26 -14.20
N ASP A 20 3.01 6.50 -15.42
CA ASP A 20 3.55 7.53 -16.32
C ASP A 20 3.34 8.95 -15.75
N ARG A 21 2.21 9.21 -15.08
CA ARG A 21 1.96 10.50 -14.41
C ARG A 21 2.87 10.75 -13.20
N LEU A 22 3.29 9.69 -12.51
CA LEU A 22 4.28 9.78 -11.42
C LEU A 22 5.69 10.04 -11.98
N ALA A 23 6.06 9.43 -13.11
CA ALA A 23 7.35 9.65 -13.76
C ALA A 23 7.51 11.07 -14.35
N ALA A 24 6.41 11.69 -14.80
CA ALA A 24 6.43 13.05 -15.35
C ALA A 24 6.57 14.16 -14.29
N ALA A 25 6.39 13.87 -13.00
CA ALA A 25 6.41 14.85 -11.91
C ALA A 25 7.79 15.00 -11.23
N ASP A 26 8.81 14.26 -11.66
CA ASP A 26 10.15 14.22 -11.05
C ASP A 26 11.14 15.24 -11.66
N GLY A 27 10.62 16.27 -12.31
CA GLY A 27 11.38 17.46 -12.70
C GLY A 27 11.25 18.55 -11.64
N ASP A 28 12.29 18.69 -10.81
CA ASP A 28 12.56 19.84 -9.93
C ASP A 28 12.06 19.74 -8.47
N ARG A 29 12.94 19.22 -7.60
CA ARG A 29 12.89 19.49 -6.16
C ARG A 29 14.27 19.87 -5.63
N ARG A 30 14.60 21.16 -5.73
CA ARG A 30 15.55 21.80 -4.81
C ARG A 30 14.86 22.17 -3.50
N SER A 31 15.66 22.12 -2.45
CA SER A 31 15.35 22.22 -1.03
C SER A 31 14.45 23.39 -0.59
N GLY A 32 13.63 23.11 0.44
CA GLY A 32 13.39 24.05 1.54
C GLY A 32 11.92 24.40 1.81
N GLY A 33 11.55 24.35 3.09
CA GLY A 33 10.42 25.12 3.62
C GLY A 33 9.29 24.32 4.25
N HIS A 34 9.29 24.25 5.59
CA HIS A 34 8.08 24.06 6.39
C HIS A 34 7.09 25.18 6.06
N HIS A 35 5.97 24.88 5.42
CA HIS A 35 4.77 25.71 5.52
C HIS A 35 3.53 24.82 5.65
N GLY A 36 2.83 25.06 6.77
CA GLY A 36 1.54 24.45 7.04
C GLY A 36 0.57 24.82 5.94
N ALA A 37 -0.10 23.81 5.42
CA ALA A 37 -1.14 24.02 4.44
C ALA A 37 -2.50 23.74 5.08
N HIS A 38 -3.38 24.72 4.89
CA HIS A 38 -4.82 24.57 5.00
C HIS A 38 -5.29 23.70 3.82
N HIS A 39 -6.06 22.64 4.07
CA HIS A 39 -6.64 21.86 2.98
C HIS A 39 -7.97 21.22 3.41
N ASN A 40 -8.95 21.34 2.52
CA ASN A 40 -10.31 20.85 2.61
C ASN A 40 -10.42 19.36 3.01
N GLY A 41 -11.34 19.09 3.95
CA GLY A 41 -12.25 17.94 4.16
C GLY A 41 -12.07 16.55 3.52
N HIS A 42 -10.95 16.16 2.92
CA HIS A 42 -10.75 14.81 2.39
C HIS A 42 -10.32 13.84 3.50
N ALA A 43 -10.95 12.66 3.55
CA ALA A 43 -10.69 11.64 4.55
C ALA A 43 -9.28 11.06 4.35
N ARG A 44 -8.42 11.15 5.37
CA ARG A 44 -6.99 10.83 5.25
C ARG A 44 -6.69 9.41 5.70
N VAL A 45 -5.81 8.73 4.96
CA VAL A 45 -5.16 7.49 5.42
C VAL A 45 -4.12 7.85 6.48
N HIS A 46 -4.25 7.28 7.68
CA HIS A 46 -3.29 7.52 8.76
C HIS A 46 -2.40 6.30 8.97
N GLY A 47 -1.08 6.51 8.90
CA GLY A 47 -0.10 5.52 9.31
C GLY A 47 -0.16 5.32 10.82
N LEU A 48 -0.41 4.09 11.26
CA LEU A 48 -0.35 3.74 12.68
C LEU A 48 1.09 3.33 12.98
N GLY A 49 1.83 4.25 13.61
CA GLY A 49 3.27 4.14 13.79
C GLY A 49 3.72 2.85 14.49
N GLY A 50 4.73 2.21 13.90
CA GLY A 50 5.66 1.29 14.55
C GLY A 50 7.05 1.62 14.00
N GLY A 51 7.85 2.34 14.79
CA GLY A 51 9.23 2.67 14.43
C GLY A 51 10.08 1.41 14.40
N GLY A 52 10.59 1.04 13.22
CA GLY A 52 11.56 -0.05 13.12
C GLY A 52 11.50 -0.84 11.81
N GLY A 53 12.05 -0.30 10.72
CA GLY A 53 12.51 -1.11 9.58
C GLY A 53 11.46 -1.84 8.75
N GLY A 54 10.34 -1.19 8.43
CA GLY A 54 9.34 -1.73 7.49
C GLY A 54 9.70 -1.50 6.02
N ALA A 55 9.14 -2.31 5.13
CA ALA A 55 9.14 -2.06 3.69
C ALA A 55 8.72 -0.60 3.39
N PRO A 56 9.45 0.13 2.50
CA PRO A 56 9.02 1.42 1.98
C PRO A 56 7.62 1.33 1.40
N VAL A 57 6.86 2.43 1.51
CA VAL A 57 5.47 2.46 1.06
C VAL A 57 5.06 3.84 0.62
N ASP A 58 4.44 3.90 -0.56
CA ASP A 58 3.71 5.05 -1.05
C ASP A 58 2.20 4.79 -0.97
N ILE A 59 1.44 5.85 -0.74
CA ILE A 59 -0.02 5.81 -0.64
C ILE A 59 -0.58 6.86 -1.59
N VAL A 60 -1.40 6.42 -2.53
CA VAL A 60 -2.03 7.25 -3.55
C VAL A 60 -3.53 7.24 -3.34
N GLU A 61 -4.13 8.42 -3.28
CA GLU A 61 -5.58 8.59 -3.31
C GLU A 61 -6.00 9.02 -4.72
N THR A 62 -6.96 8.32 -5.29
CA THR A 62 -7.66 8.73 -6.52
C THR A 62 -9.12 9.04 -6.20
N PRO A 63 -9.92 9.56 -7.15
CA PRO A 63 -11.35 9.73 -6.94
C PRO A 63 -12.10 8.42 -6.61
N GLY A 64 -11.59 7.27 -7.07
CA GLY A 64 -12.28 5.98 -6.95
C GLY A 64 -11.67 4.99 -5.94
N GLU A 65 -10.43 5.21 -5.49
CA GLU A 65 -9.72 4.23 -4.64
C GLU A 65 -8.54 4.83 -3.87
N TYR A 66 -8.08 4.08 -2.88
CA TYR A 66 -6.79 4.21 -2.21
C TYR A 66 -5.87 3.08 -2.67
N ALA A 67 -4.66 3.41 -3.12
CA ALA A 67 -3.64 2.44 -3.53
C ALA A 67 -2.40 2.55 -2.62
N PHE A 68 -1.87 1.41 -2.20
CA PHE A 68 -0.68 1.28 -1.37
C PHE A 68 0.37 0.50 -2.15
N LEU A 69 1.54 1.09 -2.37
CA LEU A 69 2.63 0.51 -3.15
C LEU A 69 3.80 0.24 -2.23
N LEU A 70 4.11 -1.04 -1.97
CA LEU A 70 5.14 -1.48 -1.04
C LEU A 70 6.29 -2.18 -1.77
N ASP A 71 7.51 -1.73 -1.53
CA ASP A 71 8.72 -2.38 -2.03
C ASP A 71 9.04 -3.64 -1.22
N VAL A 72 8.86 -4.81 -1.82
CA VAL A 72 9.04 -6.13 -1.23
C VAL A 72 9.89 -7.07 -2.11
N PRO A 73 11.07 -6.63 -2.61
CA PRO A 73 11.86 -7.42 -3.55
C PRO A 73 12.34 -8.74 -2.92
N GLY A 74 12.16 -9.83 -3.67
CA GLY A 74 12.61 -11.17 -3.27
C GLY A 74 11.69 -11.91 -2.29
N LEU A 75 10.48 -11.38 -2.03
CA LEU A 75 9.42 -12.11 -1.34
C LEU A 75 8.50 -12.82 -2.32
N SER A 76 8.15 -14.06 -2.02
CA SER A 76 7.11 -14.80 -2.73
C SER A 76 5.73 -14.43 -2.20
N LYS A 77 4.67 -14.83 -2.94
CA LYS A 77 3.29 -14.64 -2.48
C LYS A 77 3.02 -15.27 -1.10
N SER A 78 3.63 -16.43 -0.82
CA SER A 78 3.48 -17.12 0.48
C SER A 78 4.17 -16.40 1.64
N ASP A 79 5.12 -15.50 1.35
CA ASP A 79 5.82 -14.71 2.36
C ASP A 79 5.06 -13.41 2.73
N ILE A 80 3.90 -13.14 2.12
CA ILE A 80 3.15 -11.90 2.28
C ILE A 80 1.73 -12.20 2.74
N GLN A 81 1.28 -11.44 3.75
CA GLN A 81 -0.07 -11.50 4.28
C GLN A 81 -0.67 -10.08 4.32
N VAL A 82 -1.88 -9.95 3.78
CA VAL A 82 -2.67 -8.71 3.85
C VAL A 82 -3.97 -9.03 4.56
N THR A 83 -4.25 -8.31 5.65
CA THR A 83 -5.46 -8.49 6.46
C THR A 83 -6.10 -7.15 6.78
N LEU A 84 -7.42 -7.13 6.93
CA LEU A 84 -8.14 -6.03 7.53
C LEU A 84 -8.50 -6.44 8.97
N GLU A 85 -7.91 -5.76 9.96
CA GLU A 85 -8.26 -5.93 11.38
C GLU A 85 -9.54 -5.13 11.71
N GLU A 86 -10.06 -5.34 12.92
CA GLU A 86 -11.13 -4.52 13.50
C GLU A 86 -10.76 -3.01 13.46
N ASP A 87 -11.77 -2.13 13.52
CA ASP A 87 -11.59 -0.66 13.40
C ASP A 87 -10.97 -0.17 12.07
N ARG A 88 -11.16 -0.93 10.98
CA ARG A 88 -10.74 -0.58 9.61
C ARG A 88 -9.23 -0.41 9.46
N VAL A 89 -8.45 -1.24 10.16
CA VAL A 89 -6.98 -1.18 10.10
C VAL A 89 -6.48 -2.17 9.05
N LEU A 90 -5.99 -1.66 7.92
CA LEU A 90 -5.31 -2.44 6.90
C LEU A 90 -3.90 -2.78 7.37
N VAL A 91 -3.60 -4.07 7.45
CA VAL A 91 -2.34 -4.60 7.95
C VAL A 91 -1.67 -5.44 6.86
N MET A 92 -0.46 -5.05 6.51
CA MET A 92 0.38 -5.75 5.55
C MET A 92 1.60 -6.28 6.29
N LYS A 93 1.74 -7.60 6.30
CA LYS A 93 2.86 -8.30 6.91
C LYS A 93 3.59 -9.09 5.84
N GLY A 94 4.87 -9.31 6.04
CA GLY A 94 5.57 -10.27 5.23
C GLY A 94 7.03 -10.31 5.54
N GLY A 95 7.71 -11.31 5.00
CA GLY A 95 9.11 -11.58 5.29
C GLY A 95 9.35 -13.07 5.37
N ASN A 96 10.60 -13.46 5.15
CA ASN A 96 10.97 -14.86 5.12
C ASN A 96 10.86 -15.44 6.54
N ASN A 97 10.16 -16.56 6.70
CA ASN A 97 10.09 -17.33 7.95
C ASN A 97 11.46 -17.93 8.36
N ASN A 98 12.48 -17.76 7.53
CA ASN A 98 13.87 -18.01 7.89
C ASN A 98 14.31 -16.94 8.88
N ASN A 99 14.02 -17.18 10.16
CA ASN A 99 14.37 -16.40 11.34
C ASN A 99 15.78 -15.77 11.25
N GLY A 100 15.91 -14.61 10.61
CA GLY A 100 17.18 -13.91 10.41
C GLY A 100 18.19 -14.57 9.46
N LYS A 101 18.06 -15.87 9.15
CA LYS A 101 19.00 -16.60 8.31
C LYS A 101 18.60 -16.53 6.83
N ARG A 102 18.83 -15.40 6.17
CA ARG A 102 19.44 -15.57 4.85
C ARG A 102 20.75 -16.29 5.14
N LYS A 103 21.02 -17.38 4.44
CA LYS A 103 22.22 -18.24 4.49
C LYS A 103 23.50 -17.36 4.42
N ARG A 104 23.80 -16.68 5.52
CA ARG A 104 24.87 -15.66 5.67
C ARG A 104 26.01 -16.24 6.50
N GLU A 105 25.68 -17.24 7.31
CA GLU A 105 26.58 -17.91 8.25
C GLU A 105 26.71 -19.42 7.94
N GLU A 106 25.71 -20.06 7.32
CA GLU A 106 25.74 -21.52 7.04
C GLU A 106 26.69 -21.93 5.89
N GLU A 107 27.24 -20.98 5.12
CA GLU A 107 28.26 -21.32 4.12
C GLU A 107 29.67 -21.37 4.69
N GLU A 108 29.90 -20.95 5.94
CA GLU A 108 31.22 -21.09 6.59
C GLU A 108 31.44 -22.49 7.18
N GLU A 109 30.40 -23.31 7.40
CA GLU A 109 30.52 -24.66 8.00
C GLU A 109 30.75 -25.81 6.99
N ASP A 110 30.32 -25.67 5.72
CA ASP A 110 30.32 -26.79 4.75
C ASP A 110 31.44 -26.73 3.68
N GLY A 111 32.59 -26.12 3.99
CA GLY A 111 33.85 -26.29 3.23
C GLY A 111 33.91 -25.71 1.80
N GLU A 112 32.80 -25.24 1.23
CA GLU A 112 32.70 -24.56 -0.08
C GLU A 112 32.30 -23.08 0.05
N GLY A 113 32.66 -22.44 1.17
CA GLY A 113 32.04 -21.19 1.61
C GLY A 113 32.17 -19.99 0.67
N CYS A 114 31.02 -19.43 0.26
CA CYS A 114 31.01 -18.15 -0.46
C CYS A 114 31.35 -17.01 0.50
N ARG A 115 32.35 -16.20 0.14
CA ARG A 115 32.70 -14.98 0.87
C ARG A 115 32.01 -13.76 0.26
N TYR A 116 31.25 -13.03 1.06
CA TYR A 116 30.76 -11.72 0.66
C TYR A 116 31.92 -10.73 0.47
N ILE A 117 32.08 -10.18 -0.73
CA ILE A 117 33.08 -9.13 -1.03
C ILE A 117 32.51 -7.74 -0.67
N ARG A 118 31.20 -7.53 -0.84
CA ARG A 118 30.50 -6.28 -0.55
C ARG A 118 29.03 -6.54 -0.24
N LEU A 119 28.50 -5.84 0.76
CA LEU A 119 27.10 -5.91 1.18
C LEU A 119 26.50 -4.50 1.16
N GLU A 120 25.68 -4.21 0.15
CA GLU A 120 24.97 -2.93 0.00
C GLU A 120 23.48 -3.06 0.29
N ARG A 121 22.92 -4.21 -0.10
CA ARG A 121 21.56 -4.61 0.22
C ARG A 121 21.46 -4.76 1.74
N ARG A 122 20.46 -4.14 2.36
CA ARG A 122 20.24 -4.25 3.81
C ARG A 122 20.11 -5.73 4.18
N ALA A 123 20.92 -6.19 5.13
CA ALA A 123 21.11 -7.62 5.44
C ALA A 123 19.90 -8.33 6.05
N SER A 124 18.81 -7.64 6.38
CA SER A 124 17.69 -8.25 7.10
C SER A 124 16.67 -8.91 6.16
N PRO A 125 16.23 -10.16 6.40
CA PRO A 125 14.84 -10.52 6.15
C PRO A 125 14.06 -9.93 7.33
N ARG A 126 13.87 -8.60 7.33
CA ARG A 126 13.04 -8.03 8.39
C ARG A 126 11.63 -8.34 7.97
N SER A 127 10.99 -9.24 8.69
CA SER A 127 9.55 -9.28 8.70
C SER A 127 9.06 -7.83 8.82
N PHE A 128 8.30 -7.38 7.83
CA PHE A 128 7.69 -6.07 7.85
C PHE A 128 6.28 -6.21 8.40
N VAL A 129 5.83 -5.16 9.08
CA VAL A 129 4.43 -4.95 9.43
C VAL A 129 4.13 -3.48 9.16
N ARG A 130 3.22 -3.21 8.23
CA ARG A 130 2.70 -1.87 7.95
C ARG A 130 1.22 -1.85 8.32
N LYS A 131 0.80 -0.84 9.07
CA LYS A 131 -0.59 -0.66 9.51
C LYS A 131 -1.09 0.71 9.09
N PHE A 132 -2.26 0.73 8.45
CA PHE A 132 -2.93 1.94 8.00
C PHE A 132 -4.39 1.90 8.41
N ARG A 133 -4.86 2.96 9.07
CA ARG A 133 -6.29 3.11 9.28
C ARG A 133 -6.92 3.65 7.99
N LEU A 134 -7.89 2.90 7.47
CA LEU A 134 -8.62 3.28 6.28
C LEU A 134 -9.67 4.36 6.62
N PRO A 135 -9.87 5.32 5.72
CA PRO A 135 -10.97 6.29 5.75
C PRO A 135 -12.38 5.68 5.89
N GLU A 136 -13.33 6.52 6.28
CA GLU A 136 -14.74 6.11 6.41
C GLU A 136 -15.40 5.75 5.07
N ASP A 137 -14.95 6.39 4.00
CA ASP A 137 -15.41 6.16 2.63
C ASP A 137 -14.69 4.99 1.94
N ALA A 138 -13.77 4.29 2.61
CA ALA A 138 -13.13 3.12 2.05
C ALA A 138 -14.08 1.90 2.09
N ASP A 139 -14.16 1.17 0.97
CA ASP A 139 -14.86 -0.09 0.86
C ASP A 139 -14.02 -1.26 1.40
N ALA A 140 -14.27 -1.60 2.66
CA ALA A 140 -13.63 -2.72 3.34
C ALA A 140 -13.86 -4.09 2.67
N GLY A 141 -14.94 -4.26 1.89
CA GLY A 141 -15.21 -5.50 1.16
C GLY A 141 -14.48 -5.60 -0.18
N GLY A 142 -14.05 -4.47 -0.74
CA GLY A 142 -13.45 -4.34 -2.06
C GLY A 142 -11.92 -4.26 -2.06
N ILE A 143 -11.24 -4.95 -1.14
CA ILE A 143 -9.77 -4.95 -1.06
C ILE A 143 -9.18 -5.96 -2.03
N ALA A 144 -8.25 -5.52 -2.89
CA ALA A 144 -7.48 -6.38 -3.77
C ALA A 144 -5.98 -6.19 -3.56
N ALA A 145 -5.19 -7.23 -3.81
CA ALA A 145 -3.74 -7.20 -3.67
C ALA A 145 -3.05 -7.98 -4.80
N ARG A 146 -1.97 -7.42 -5.35
CA ARG A 146 -1.11 -8.03 -6.37
C ARG A 146 0.36 -7.74 -6.04
N CYS A 147 1.23 -8.72 -6.25
CA CYS A 147 2.68 -8.53 -6.16
C CYS A 147 3.29 -8.83 -7.52
N GLU A 148 4.01 -7.85 -8.08
CA GLU A 148 4.63 -7.95 -9.40
C GLU A 148 5.95 -7.19 -9.40
N ASN A 149 7.00 -7.76 -9.99
CA ASN A 149 8.32 -7.14 -10.09
C ASN A 149 8.90 -6.66 -8.75
N GLY A 150 8.55 -7.33 -7.64
CA GLY A 150 9.01 -6.97 -6.29
C GLY A 150 8.22 -5.84 -5.63
N VAL A 151 7.09 -5.41 -6.20
CA VAL A 151 6.21 -4.39 -5.62
C VAL A 151 4.85 -5.01 -5.28
N LEU A 152 4.44 -4.89 -4.01
CA LEU A 152 3.11 -5.24 -3.55
C LEU A 152 2.19 -4.02 -3.69
N THR A 153 1.18 -4.15 -4.54
CA THR A 153 0.10 -3.17 -4.69
C THR A 153 -1.14 -3.67 -3.96
N VAL A 154 -1.66 -2.88 -3.03
CA VAL A 154 -2.96 -3.13 -2.37
C VAL A 154 -3.91 -1.98 -2.71
N THR A 155 -5.07 -2.29 -3.25
CA THR A 155 -6.08 -1.31 -3.66
C THR A 155 -7.35 -1.48 -2.83
N VAL A 156 -7.92 -0.35 -2.40
CA VAL A 156 -9.17 -0.28 -1.65
C VAL A 156 -10.09 0.71 -2.35
N LYS A 157 -11.21 0.24 -2.90
CA LYS A 157 -12.18 1.12 -3.56
C LYS A 157 -12.80 2.09 -2.58
N LYS A 158 -13.27 3.22 -3.08
CA LYS A 158 -14.13 4.14 -2.33
C LYS A 158 -15.59 3.75 -2.50
N GLN A 159 -16.34 3.88 -1.43
CA GLN A 159 -17.79 3.80 -1.43
C GLN A 159 -18.35 4.96 -2.25
N PRO A 160 -19.45 4.74 -3.00
CA PRO A 160 -20.15 5.84 -3.66
C PRO A 160 -20.57 6.87 -2.60
N PRO A 161 -20.47 8.18 -2.92
CA PRO A 161 -20.88 9.21 -2.00
C PRO A 161 -22.36 9.01 -1.63
N PRO A 162 -22.74 9.23 -0.36
CA PRO A 162 -24.12 9.06 0.07
C PRO A 162 -25.02 9.98 -0.76
N GLU A 163 -26.18 9.46 -1.17
CA GLU A 163 -27.20 10.27 -1.85
C GLU A 163 -27.54 11.49 -0.98
N LYS A 164 -27.38 12.69 -1.55
CA LYS A 164 -27.69 13.93 -0.85
C LYS A 164 -29.20 14.03 -0.62
N LYS A 165 -29.66 13.56 0.54
CA LYS A 165 -31.05 13.75 0.98
C LYS A 165 -31.18 15.13 1.62
N THR A 166 -31.62 16.12 0.86
CA THR A 166 -31.98 17.43 1.38
C THR A 166 -33.19 17.30 2.31
N LYS A 167 -33.04 17.70 3.58
CA LYS A 167 -34.15 17.83 4.53
C LYS A 167 -34.53 19.30 4.63
N SER A 168 -35.75 19.64 4.24
CA SER A 168 -36.32 20.96 4.51
C SER A 168 -36.68 21.03 5.99
N VAL A 169 -36.24 22.07 6.69
CA VAL A 169 -36.60 22.34 8.09
C VAL A 169 -37.61 23.49 8.09
N GLN A 170 -38.74 23.31 8.76
CA GLN A 170 -39.70 24.38 8.96
C GLN A 170 -39.18 25.35 10.02
N VAL A 171 -39.23 26.64 9.71
CA VAL A 171 -38.94 27.72 10.67
C VAL A 171 -40.22 28.08 11.40
N THR A 172 -40.22 27.95 12.73
CA THR A 172 -41.27 28.49 13.59
C THR A 172 -40.85 29.84 14.16
N ILE A 173 -41.75 30.82 14.07
CA ILE A 173 -41.60 32.14 14.71
C ILE A 173 -42.44 32.13 15.99
N ALA A 174 -41.85 32.60 17.09
CA ALA A 174 -42.48 32.75 18.40
C ALA A 174 -43.22 34.08 18.53
#